data_AF-A0A367S1U8-F1
#
_entry.id   AF-A0A367S1U8-F1
#
_cell.length_a   1.000
_cell.length_b   1.000
_cell.length_c   1.000
_cell.angle_alpha   90.00
_cell.angle_beta   90.00
_cell.angle_gamma   90.00
#
_symmetry.space_group_name_H-M   'P 1'
#
loop_
_entity.id
_entity.type
_entity.pdbx_description
1 polymer ?
#
loop_
_entity_poly.entity_id
_entity_poly.type
_entity_poly.pdbx_seq_one_letter_code
_entity_poly.pdbx_strand_id
1 'polypeptide(L)'
;MKAYSIALREKIVAAHIQEKISIRQVAIRFAVSKSLVQKLVKQQQVEGNLQPLQRGKPQFSHLTNAEVELRELVVENQDATLVELCELFALKTGNWVSRTAMCRALQKLGLNRKKKHCGVVKQQL
;
A
#
# COMPACT_ATOMS: atom_id res chain seq x y z
N MET A 1 9.90 -9.75 -2.76
CA MET A 1 10.49 -10.80 -3.64
C MET A 1 9.48 -11.23 -4.69
N LYS A 2 9.97 -11.66 -5.87
CA LYS A 2 9.14 -12.24 -6.93
C LYS A 2 8.77 -13.67 -6.57
N ALA A 3 7.54 -14.08 -6.84
CA ALA A 3 7.12 -15.46 -6.66
C ALA A 3 7.73 -16.37 -7.73
N TYR A 4 7.99 -17.63 -7.37
CA TYR A 4 8.29 -18.68 -8.34
C TYR A 4 7.16 -18.85 -9.34
N SER A 5 7.50 -19.27 -10.56
CA SER A 5 6.55 -19.55 -11.63
C SER A 5 5.54 -20.62 -11.20
N ILE A 6 4.32 -20.53 -11.75
CA ILE A 6 3.23 -21.47 -11.44
C ILE A 6 3.63 -22.90 -11.81
N ALA A 7 4.23 -23.10 -12.98
CA ALA A 7 4.70 -24.40 -13.43
C ALA A 7 5.71 -25.06 -12.46
N LEU A 8 6.60 -24.28 -11.83
CA LEU A 8 7.52 -24.83 -10.83
C LEU A 8 6.79 -25.26 -9.56
N ARG A 9 5.82 -24.45 -9.10
CA ARG A 9 5.00 -24.75 -7.92
C ARG A 9 4.18 -26.03 -8.12
N GLU A 10 3.57 -26.17 -9.29
CA GLU A 10 2.81 -27.37 -9.68
C GLU A 10 3.69 -28.62 -9.66
N LYS A 11 4.88 -28.57 -10.25
CA LYS A 11 5.82 -29.71 -10.23
C LYS A 11 6.25 -30.10 -8.81
N ILE A 12 6.50 -29.11 -7.94
CA ILE A 12 6.86 -29.35 -6.53
C ILE A 12 5.73 -30.09 -5.80
N VAL A 13 4.49 -29.65 -5.99
CA VAL A 13 3.32 -30.24 -5.32
C VAL A 13 2.97 -31.61 -5.91
N ALA A 14 3.05 -31.77 -7.22
CA ALA A 14 2.85 -33.04 -7.90
C ALA A 14 3.86 -34.10 -7.41
N ALA A 15 5.14 -33.74 -7.27
CA ALA A 15 6.16 -34.64 -6.73
C ALA A 15 5.86 -35.09 -5.28
N HIS A 16 5.23 -34.25 -4.47
CA HIS A 16 4.82 -34.64 -3.12
C HIS A 16 3.60 -35.58 -3.13
N ILE A 17 2.57 -35.25 -3.91
CA ILE A 17 1.28 -35.94 -3.90
C ILE A 17 1.32 -37.25 -4.71
N GLN A 18 1.87 -37.22 -5.92
CA GLN A 18 1.87 -38.35 -6.85
C GLN A 18 2.98 -39.36 -6.50
N GLU A 19 4.20 -38.87 -6.26
CA GLU A 19 5.34 -39.74 -5.98
C GLU A 19 5.45 -40.09 -4.47
N LYS A 20 4.56 -39.56 -3.62
CA LYS A 20 4.50 -39.78 -2.16
C LYS A 20 5.83 -39.50 -1.43
N ILE A 21 6.64 -38.60 -1.98
CA ILE A 21 7.96 -38.23 -1.44
C ILE A 21 7.78 -37.30 -0.24
N SER A 22 8.63 -37.40 0.77
CA SER A 22 8.57 -36.49 1.93
C SER A 22 8.89 -35.04 1.54
N ILE A 23 8.29 -34.06 2.24
CA ILE A 23 8.52 -32.62 2.02
C ILE A 23 10.02 -32.25 2.03
N ARG A 24 10.81 -32.92 2.89
CA ARG A 24 12.26 -32.69 2.99
C ARG A 24 13.00 -33.17 1.73
N GLN A 25 12.66 -34.34 1.21
CA GLN A 25 13.27 -34.88 -0.01
C GLN A 25 12.86 -34.07 -1.24
N VAL A 26 11.61 -33.61 -1.33
CA VAL A 26 11.15 -32.70 -2.39
C VAL A 26 11.95 -31.39 -2.36
N ALA A 27 12.15 -30.81 -1.17
CA ALA A 27 12.95 -29.60 -1.02
C ALA A 27 14.38 -29.77 -1.54
N ILE A 28 15.04 -30.90 -1.23
CA ILE A 28 16.38 -31.23 -1.73
C ILE A 28 16.36 -31.40 -3.26
N ARG A 29 15.42 -32.17 -3.82
CA ARG A 29 15.34 -32.46 -5.25
C ARG A 29 15.15 -31.21 -6.11
N PHE A 30 14.34 -30.26 -5.64
CA PHE A 30 14.07 -29.01 -6.34
C PHE A 30 14.99 -27.86 -5.90
N ALA A 31 15.95 -28.10 -5.00
CA ALA A 31 16.84 -27.10 -4.41
C ALA A 31 16.08 -25.88 -3.83
N VAL A 32 14.93 -26.11 -3.21
CA VAL A 32 14.09 -25.08 -2.58
C VAL A 32 14.04 -25.26 -1.06
N SER A 33 13.62 -24.22 -0.35
CA SER A 33 13.41 -24.32 1.09
C SER A 33 12.25 -25.26 1.45
N LYS A 34 12.40 -26.01 2.55
CA LYS A 34 11.34 -26.87 3.11
C LYS A 34 10.05 -26.08 3.38
N SER A 35 10.17 -24.86 3.89
CA SER A 35 9.03 -23.98 4.23
C SER A 35 8.21 -23.62 2.98
N LEU A 36 8.85 -23.45 1.82
CA LEU A 36 8.16 -23.21 0.56
C LEU A 36 7.32 -24.42 0.15
N VAL A 37 7.92 -25.62 0.16
CA VAL A 37 7.20 -26.86 -0.19
C VAL A 37 6.00 -27.05 0.74
N GLN A 38 6.19 -26.91 2.05
CA GLN A 38 5.12 -27.02 3.04
C GLN A 38 4.01 -25.98 2.80
N LYS A 39 4.37 -24.74 2.46
CA LYS A 39 3.41 -23.69 2.16
C LYS A 39 2.58 -24.01 0.91
N LEU A 40 3.22 -24.49 -0.16
CA LEU A 40 2.54 -24.83 -1.42
C LEU A 40 1.60 -26.03 -1.24
N VAL A 41 2.04 -27.07 -0.52
CA VAL A 41 1.19 -28.23 -0.21
C VAL A 41 -0.04 -27.80 0.58
N LYS A 42 0.15 -26.97 1.62
CA LYS A 42 -0.98 -26.42 2.39
C LYS A 42 -1.90 -25.56 1.53
N GLN A 43 -1.34 -24.72 0.65
CA GLN A 43 -2.13 -23.89 -0.26
C GLN A 43 -2.96 -24.75 -1.21
N GLN A 44 -2.40 -25.82 -1.78
CA GLN A 44 -3.14 -26.75 -2.62
C GLN A 44 -4.29 -27.43 -1.87
N GLN A 45 -4.09 -27.81 -0.61
CA GLN A 45 -5.11 -28.48 0.20
C GLN A 45 -6.25 -27.54 0.60
N VAL A 46 -5.95 -26.27 0.89
CA VAL A 46 -6.95 -25.31 1.39
C VAL A 46 -7.65 -24.57 0.25
N GLU A 47 -6.90 -24.07 -0.72
CA GLU A 47 -7.39 -23.17 -1.77
C GLU A 47 -7.58 -23.87 -3.12
N GLY A 48 -7.05 -25.09 -3.30
CA GLY A 48 -7.11 -25.84 -4.56
C GLY A 48 -6.28 -25.23 -5.70
N ASN A 49 -5.57 -24.12 -5.45
CA ASN A 49 -4.77 -23.41 -6.43
C ASN A 49 -3.34 -23.16 -5.92
N LEU A 50 -2.42 -22.94 -6.86
CA LEU A 50 -1.01 -22.61 -6.57
C LEU A 50 -0.62 -21.21 -7.03
N GLN A 51 -1.62 -20.37 -7.29
CA GLN A 51 -1.37 -19.01 -7.72
C GLN A 51 -0.69 -18.24 -6.59
N PRO A 52 0.33 -17.40 -6.91
CA PRO A 52 0.90 -16.53 -5.91
C PRO A 52 -0.18 -15.63 -5.31
N LEU A 53 -0.30 -15.66 -3.98
CA LEU A 53 -1.15 -14.73 -3.26
C LEU A 53 -0.80 -13.29 -3.65
N GLN A 54 -1.84 -12.47 -3.82
CA GLN A 54 -1.65 -11.05 -4.06
C GLN A 54 -0.84 -10.47 -2.90
N ARG A 55 0.19 -9.67 -3.24
CA ARG A 55 0.94 -8.93 -2.24
C ARG A 55 -0.06 -8.04 -1.49
N GLY A 56 0.07 -7.98 -0.16
CA GLY A 56 -0.86 -7.25 0.71
C GLY A 56 -1.20 -5.87 0.14
N LYS A 57 -2.48 -5.51 0.20
CA LYS A 57 -2.95 -4.19 -0.23
C LYS A 57 -2.20 -3.12 0.58
N PRO A 58 -1.87 -1.96 -0.02
CA PRO A 58 -1.38 -0.84 0.76
C PRO A 58 -2.42 -0.52 1.85
N GLN A 59 -1.96 -0.26 3.06
CA GLN A 59 -2.83 0.21 4.13
C GLN A 59 -3.39 1.58 3.71
N PHE A 60 -4.68 1.63 3.39
CA PHE A 60 -5.35 2.88 3.05
C PHE A 60 -5.43 3.75 4.31
N SER A 61 -4.87 4.95 4.25
CA SER A 61 -5.02 5.95 5.31
C SER A 61 -6.46 6.45 5.35
N HIS A 62 -7.00 6.82 6.52
CA HIS A 62 -8.35 7.44 6.62
C HIS A 62 -8.57 8.61 5.64
N LEU A 63 -7.49 9.31 5.26
CA LEU A 63 -7.49 10.38 4.26
C LEU A 63 -7.96 9.95 2.85
N THR A 64 -7.88 8.67 2.46
CA THR A 64 -8.36 8.22 1.14
C THR A 64 -9.88 8.12 1.06
N ASN A 65 -10.57 7.99 2.20
CA ASN A 65 -12.04 8.00 2.23
C ASN A 65 -12.58 9.42 2.39
N ALA A 66 -11.76 10.34 2.91
CA ALA A 66 -12.13 11.73 3.17
C ALA A 66 -11.65 12.71 2.06
N GLU A 67 -11.43 12.21 0.84
CA GLU A 67 -10.93 13.05 -0.28
C GLU A 67 -11.86 14.23 -0.61
N VAL A 68 -13.18 14.06 -0.41
CA VAL A 68 -14.19 15.12 -0.62
C VAL A 68 -14.10 16.17 0.49
N GLU A 69 -14.11 15.75 1.76
CA GLU A 69 -13.99 16.64 2.93
C GLU A 69 -12.68 17.46 2.88
N LEU A 70 -11.59 16.84 2.41
CA LEU A 70 -10.31 17.52 2.21
C LEU A 70 -10.39 18.61 1.15
N ARG A 71 -11.12 18.38 0.04
CA ARG A 71 -11.29 19.40 -1.00
C ARG A 71 -12.07 20.59 -0.47
N GLU A 72 -13.15 20.35 0.25
CA GLU A 72 -13.96 21.40 0.87
C GLU A 72 -13.15 22.22 1.89
N LEU A 73 -12.41 21.54 2.79
CA LEU A 73 -11.54 22.19 3.78
C LEU A 73 -10.49 23.10 3.15
N VAL A 74 -9.88 22.66 2.03
CA VAL A 74 -8.85 23.44 1.32
C VAL A 74 -9.45 24.62 0.55
N VAL A 75 -10.68 24.48 0.03
CA VAL A 75 -11.39 25.59 -0.64
C VAL A 75 -11.80 26.64 0.38
N GLU A 76 -12.33 26.22 1.54
CA GLU A 76 -12.69 27.12 2.64
C GLU A 76 -11.45 27.84 3.21
N ASN A 77 -10.31 27.15 3.29
CA ASN A 77 -9.09 27.63 3.97
C ASN A 77 -7.87 27.62 3.04
N GLN A 78 -7.94 28.38 1.95
CA GLN A 78 -6.90 28.39 0.91
C GLN A 78 -5.51 28.88 1.37
N ASP A 79 -5.45 29.66 2.46
CA ASP A 79 -4.23 30.22 3.05
C ASP A 79 -3.74 29.47 4.31
N ALA A 80 -4.46 28.43 4.76
CA ALA A 80 -4.12 27.70 5.97
C ALA A 80 -2.80 26.91 5.87
N THR A 81 -2.11 26.80 6.99
CA THR A 81 -0.89 25.99 7.09
C THR A 81 -1.23 24.49 7.16
N LEU A 82 -0.25 23.62 6.90
CA LEU A 82 -0.43 22.17 7.02
C LEU A 82 -0.85 21.73 8.43
N VAL A 83 -0.44 22.48 9.47
CA VAL A 83 -0.78 22.17 10.86
C VAL A 83 -2.25 22.47 11.11
N GLU A 84 -2.70 23.66 10.72
CA GLU A 84 -4.10 24.07 10.79
C GLU A 84 -5.01 23.11 10.00
N LEU A 85 -4.60 22.67 8.81
CA LEU A 85 -5.35 21.68 8.05
C LEU A 85 -5.47 20.33 8.77
N CYS A 86 -4.46 19.91 9.54
CA CYS A 86 -4.55 18.69 10.34
C CYS A 86 -5.53 18.85 11.51
N GLU A 87 -5.52 20.01 12.17
CA GLU A 87 -6.43 20.33 13.28
C GLU A 87 -7.88 20.43 12.80
N LEU A 88 -8.13 21.18 11.72
CA LEU A 88 -9.46 21.31 11.12
C LEU A 88 -10.00 19.97 10.63
N PHE A 89 -9.13 19.13 10.06
CA PHE A 89 -9.50 17.77 9.66
C PHE A 89 -9.86 16.90 10.88
N ALA A 90 -9.09 16.97 11.96
CA ALA A 90 -9.40 16.25 13.19
C ALA A 90 -10.72 16.71 13.82
N LEU A 91 -11.03 18.01 13.75
CA LEU A 91 -12.30 18.56 14.24
C LEU A 91 -13.50 18.12 13.39
N LYS A 92 -13.38 18.08 12.06
CA LYS A 92 -14.48 17.66 11.16
C LYS A 92 -14.69 16.14 11.18
N THR A 93 -13.63 15.35 11.06
CA THR A 93 -13.71 13.90 10.81
C THR A 93 -13.43 13.06 12.07
N GLY A 94 -13.02 13.67 13.19
CA GLY A 94 -12.67 13.00 14.44
C GLY A 94 -11.36 12.21 14.40
N ASN A 95 -10.66 12.19 13.26
CA ASN A 95 -9.44 11.41 13.05
C ASN A 95 -8.22 12.32 12.94
N TRP A 96 -7.29 12.16 13.87
CA TRP A 96 -6.01 12.88 13.80
C TRP A 96 -5.08 12.28 12.74
N VAL A 97 -4.43 13.15 11.96
CA VAL A 97 -3.51 12.72 10.91
C VAL A 97 -2.21 13.52 10.97
N SER A 98 -1.08 12.86 10.69
CA SER A 98 0.22 13.51 10.70
C SER A 98 0.38 14.50 9.55
N ARG A 99 1.21 15.53 9.74
CA ARG A 99 1.56 16.52 8.71
C ARG A 99 2.07 15.88 7.41
N THR A 100 2.81 14.78 7.51
CA THR A 100 3.36 14.07 6.34
C THR A 100 2.27 13.32 5.58
N ALA A 101 1.31 12.71 6.27
CA ALA A 101 0.15 12.08 5.65
C ALA A 101 -0.77 13.11 5.00
N MET A 102 -1.04 14.24 5.68
CA MET A 102 -1.79 15.38 5.13
C MET A 102 -1.12 15.93 3.85
N CYS A 103 0.18 16.18 3.89
CA CYS A 103 0.93 16.66 2.72
C CYS A 103 0.86 15.67 1.54
N ARG A 104 1.04 14.37 1.78
CA ARG A 104 0.91 13.33 0.73
C ARG A 104 -0.50 13.28 0.15
N ALA A 105 -1.53 13.42 0.97
CA ALA A 105 -2.92 13.44 0.49
C ALA A 105 -3.21 14.67 -0.39
N LEU A 106 -2.78 15.86 0.05
CA LEU A 106 -2.92 17.08 -0.76
C LEU A 106 -2.18 16.97 -2.10
N GLN A 107 -0.96 16.43 -2.10
CA GLN A 107 -0.19 16.18 -3.33
C GLN A 107 -0.90 15.18 -4.25
N LYS A 108 -1.44 14.08 -3.71
CA LYS A 108 -2.20 13.10 -4.49
C LYS A 108 -3.47 13.71 -5.11
N LEU A 109 -4.11 14.65 -4.42
CA LEU A 109 -5.30 15.36 -4.89
C LEU A 109 -4.98 16.53 -5.84
N GLY A 110 -3.70 16.84 -6.05
CA GLY A 110 -3.26 17.98 -6.87
C GLY A 110 -3.53 19.35 -6.24
N LEU A 111 -3.83 19.38 -4.93
CA LEU A 111 -4.20 20.59 -4.20
C LEU A 111 -2.94 21.30 -3.71
N ASN A 112 -2.33 22.08 -4.59
CA ASN A 112 -1.19 22.90 -4.24
C ASN A 112 -1.63 24.29 -3.78
N ARG A 113 -1.02 24.79 -2.70
CA ARG A 113 -1.18 26.19 -2.28
C ARG A 113 -0.69 27.10 -3.40
N LYS A 114 -1.59 27.91 -3.96
CA LYS A 114 -1.23 28.95 -4.92
C LYS A 114 -0.41 30.02 -4.20
N LYS A 115 0.84 30.24 -4.61
CA LYS A 115 1.65 31.34 -4.08
C LYS A 115 1.07 32.65 -4.58
N LYS A 116 0.60 33.50 -3.67
CA LYS A 116 0.34 34.91 -3.96
C LYS A 116 1.70 35.60 -4.00
N HIS A 117 2.15 36.02 -5.19
CA HIS A 117 3.33 36.87 -5.30
C HIS A 117 2.99 38.20 -4.66
N CYS A 118 3.51 38.47 -3.46
CA CYS A 118 3.56 39.81 -2.93
C CYS A 118 4.63 40.54 -3.76
N GLY A 119 4.21 41.22 -4.82
CA GLY A 119 5.09 42.09 -5.57
C GLY A 119 5.55 43.21 -4.65
N VAL A 120 6.81 43.20 -4.24
CA VAL A 120 7.40 44.33 -3.53
C VAL A 120 7.28 45.54 -4.44
N VAL A 121 6.52 46.55 -4.00
CA VAL A 121 6.44 47.84 -4.68
C VAL A 121 7.86 48.40 -4.70
N LYS A 122 8.50 48.44 -5.88
CA LYS A 122 9.77 49.15 -6.04
C LYS A 122 9.49 50.61 -5.74
N GLN A 123 9.99 51.12 -4.62
CA GLN A 123 10.08 52.56 -4.38
C GLN A 123 10.96 53.13 -5.51
N GLN A 124 10.36 53.97 -6.34
CA GLN A 124 11.09 54.76 -7.32
C GLN A 124 11.91 55.79 -6.53
N LEU A 125 13.23 55.71 -6.66
CA LEU A 125 14.17 56.77 -6.27
C LEU A 125 14.28 57.76 -7.43
#